data_AF-A0A6G3X0K5-F1
#
_entry.id   AF-A0A6G3X0K5-F1
#
_cell.length_a   1.000
_cell.length_b   1.000
_cell.length_c   1.000
_cell.angle_alpha   90.00
_cell.angle_beta   90.00
_cell.angle_gamma   90.00
#
_symmetry.space_group_name_H-M   'P 1'
#
loop_
_entity.id
_entity.type
_entity.pdbx_description
1 polymer ?
#
loop_
_entity_poly.entity_id
_entity_poly.type
_entity_poly.pdbx_seq_one_letter_code
_entity_poly.pdbx_strand_id
1 'polypeptide(L)' 'LDDGYASMRVAWTKLVDAYRSAGILSGDVPGDHVARTMIATAQGFIAQEALFGDVRPEVLENGLCGLMSMNPQKIS' A
#
# COMPACT_ATOMS: atom_id res chain seq x y z
N LEU A 1 20.31 7.81 2.20
CA LEU A 1 19.10 6.98 2.38
C LEU A 1 17.84 7.82 2.17
N ASP A 2 17.78 9.02 2.76
CA ASP A 2 16.66 9.95 2.59
C ASP A 2 16.36 10.32 1.13
N ASP A 3 17.37 10.58 0.30
CA ASP A 3 17.15 10.94 -1.12
C ASP A 3 16.54 9.80 -1.94
N GLY A 4 16.93 8.55 -1.63
CA GLY A 4 16.39 7.36 -2.27
C GLY A 4 14.94 7.12 -1.87
N TYR A 5 14.63 7.27 -0.58
CA TYR A 5 13.26 7.18 -0.07
C TYR A 5 12.37 8.29 -0.65
N ALA A 6 12.87 9.53 -0.69
CA ALA A 6 12.15 10.67 -1.26
C ALA A 6 11.86 10.47 -2.74
N SER A 7 12.84 9.99 -3.52
CA SER A 7 12.68 9.72 -4.96
C SER A 7 11.68 8.60 -5.21
N MET A 8 11.76 7.52 -4.45
CA MET A 8 10.82 6.39 -4.55
C MET A 8 9.40 6.83 -4.19
N ARG A 9 9.23 7.62 -3.13
CA ARG A 9 7.93 8.19 -2.73
C ARG A 9 7.30 9.00 -3.85
N VAL A 10 8.07 9.85 -4.54
CA VAL A 10 7.56 10.63 -5.69
C VAL A 10 7.11 9.71 -6.82
N ALA A 11 7.84 8.63 -7.11
CA ALA A 11 7.45 7.67 -8.14
C ALA A 11 6.13 6.96 -7.79
N TRP A 12 5.96 6.53 -6.53
CA TRP A 12 4.72 5.92 -6.06
C TRP A 12 3.53 6.89 -6.08
N THR A 13 3.73 8.16 -5.72
CA THR A 13 2.68 9.17 -5.82
C THR A 13 2.23 9.36 -7.27
N LYS A 14 3.16 9.39 -8.24
CA LYS A 14 2.80 9.46 -9.67
C LYS A 14 1.99 8.24 -10.14
N LEU A 15 2.30 7.04 -9.63
CA LEU A 15 1.52 5.84 -9.92
C LEU A 15 0.09 5.94 -9.37
N VAL A 16 -0.07 6.45 -8.14
CA VAL A 16 -1.38 6.71 -7.52
C VAL A 16 -2.20 7.68 -8.37
N ASP A 17 -1.58 8.74 -8.87
CA ASP A 17 -2.25 9.71 -9.74
C ASP A 17 -2.68 9.06 -11.07
N ALA A 18 -1.85 8.20 -11.66
CA ALA A 18 -2.20 7.45 -12.87
C ALA A 18 -3.42 6.52 -12.65
N TYR A 19 -3.49 5.82 -11.51
CA TYR A 19 -4.65 4.98 -11.17
C TYR A 19 -5.93 5.80 -10.99
N ARG A 20 -5.83 7.01 -10.46
CA ARG A 20 -6.98 7.93 -10.37
C ARG A 20 -7.45 8.40 -11.72
N SER A 21 -6.51 8.82 -12.58
CA SER A 21 -6.86 9.24 -13.95
C SER A 21 -7.52 8.12 -14.76
N ALA A 22 -7.21 6.86 -14.44
CA ALA A 22 -7.84 5.69 -15.04
C ALA A 22 -9.18 5.27 -14.39
N GLY A 23 -9.61 5.94 -13.31
CA GLY A 23 -10.83 5.59 -12.56
C GLY A 23 -10.71 4.31 -11.71
N ILE A 24 -9.50 3.80 -11.49
CA ILE A 24 -9.23 2.59 -10.71
C ILE A 24 -9.23 2.87 -9.21
N LEU A 25 -8.74 4.06 -8.82
CA LEU A 25 -8.60 4.47 -7.43
C LEU A 25 -9.38 5.77 -7.17
N SER A 26 -10.09 5.85 -6.03
CA SER A 26 -10.77 7.07 -5.62
C SER A 26 -9.80 8.22 -5.28
N GLY A 27 -10.28 9.46 -5.44
CA GLY A 27 -9.59 10.70 -5.10
C GLY A 27 -9.73 11.12 -3.63
N ASP A 28 -10.51 10.40 -2.81
CA ASP A 28 -10.92 10.86 -1.47
C ASP A 28 -9.79 10.90 -0.43
N VAL A 29 -8.68 10.21 -0.68
CA VAL A 29 -7.52 10.13 0.22
C VAL A 29 -6.32 10.85 -0.41
N PRO A 30 -5.50 11.62 0.33
CA PRO A 30 -4.29 12.23 -0.25
C PRO A 30 -3.36 11.20 -0.92
N GLY A 31 -2.83 11.52 -2.11
CA GLY A 31 -1.98 10.59 -2.87
C GLY A 31 -0.73 10.13 -2.12
N ASP A 32 -0.14 11.03 -1.32
CA ASP A 32 1.01 10.70 -0.46
C ASP A 32 0.68 9.65 0.59
N HIS A 33 -0.54 9.68 1.16
CA HIS A 33 -0.96 8.67 2.14
C HIS A 33 -1.05 7.30 1.48
N VAL A 34 -1.67 7.23 0.30
CA VAL A 34 -1.76 5.99 -0.48
C VAL A 34 -0.37 5.48 -0.84
N ALA A 35 0.52 6.33 -1.33
CA ALA A 35 1.89 5.97 -1.67
C ALA A 35 2.66 5.42 -0.47
N ARG A 36 2.55 6.05 0.71
CA ARG A 36 3.17 5.56 1.95
C ARG A 36 2.62 4.21 2.38
N THR A 37 1.30 4.00 2.26
CA THR A 37 0.68 2.69 2.54
C THR A 37 1.22 1.62 1.60
N MET A 38 1.30 1.88 0.28
CA MET A 38 1.87 0.93 -0.68
C MET A 38 3.31 0.56 -0.35
N ILE A 39 4.14 1.55 0.01
CA ILE A 39 5.53 1.32 0.43
C ILE A 39 5.58 0.45 1.68
N ALA A 40 4.78 0.77 2.71
CA ALA A 40 4.76 0.00 3.95
C ALA A 40 4.32 -1.46 3.72
N THR A 41 3.32 -1.68 2.87
CA THR A 41 2.85 -3.03 2.49
C THR A 41 3.96 -3.82 1.77
N ALA A 42 4.64 -3.20 0.79
CA ALA A 42 5.75 -3.84 0.08
C ALA A 42 6.93 -4.15 1.00
N GLN A 43 7.32 -3.20 1.86
CA GLN A 43 8.41 -3.40 2.82
C GLN A 43 8.07 -4.46 3.86
N GLY A 44 6.84 -4.48 4.38
CA GLY A 44 6.36 -5.50 5.30
C GLY A 44 6.41 -6.89 4.68
N PHE A 45 5.99 -7.03 3.42
CA PHE A 45 6.09 -8.29 2.68
C PHE A 45 7.55 -8.75 2.54
N ILE A 46 8.46 -7.88 2.11
CA ILE A 46 9.90 -8.19 1.97
C ILE A 46 10.48 -8.62 3.32
N ALA A 47 10.11 -7.93 4.41
CA ALA A 47 10.56 -8.28 5.75
C ALA A 47 10.04 -9.66 6.19
N GLN A 48 8.76 -9.97 5.93
CA GLN A 48 8.20 -11.28 6.26
C GLN A 48 8.88 -12.41 5.47
N GLU A 49 9.10 -12.21 4.17
CA GLU A 49 9.82 -13.20 3.34
C GLU A 49 11.25 -13.42 3.84
N ALA A 50 11.97 -12.35 4.17
CA ALA A 50 13.33 -12.44 4.68
C ALA A 50 13.44 -13.12 6.06
N LEU A 51 12.43 -12.94 6.92
CA LEU A 51 12.44 -13.46 8.30
C LEU A 51 11.88 -14.88 8.42
N PHE A 52 10.85 -15.20 7.62
CA PHE A 52 10.07 -16.43 7.80
C PHE A 52 10.13 -17.37 6.58
N GLY A 53 10.45 -16.85 5.39
CA GLY A 53 10.40 -17.58 4.12
C GLY A 53 8.98 -18.00 3.70
N ASP A 54 8.84 -18.41 2.44
CA ASP A 54 7.60 -18.96 1.86
C ASP A 54 6.37 -18.05 1.95
N VAL A 55 6.59 -16.72 1.93
CA VAL A 55 5.52 -15.73 1.90
C VAL A 55 5.08 -15.54 0.46
N ARG A 56 4.03 -16.25 0.09
CA ARG A 56 3.45 -16.17 -1.26
C ARG A 56 2.68 -14.85 -1.44
N PRO A 57 2.76 -14.18 -2.61
CA PRO A 57 2.05 -12.93 -2.87
C PRO A 57 0.55 -12.97 -2.55
N GLU A 58 -0.09 -14.13 -2.71
CA GLU A 58 -1.51 -14.33 -2.43
C GLU A 58 -1.84 -14.14 -0.94
N VAL A 59 -0.90 -14.36 -0.02
CA VAL A 59 -1.10 -14.11 1.41
C VAL A 59 -1.27 -12.62 1.66
N LEU A 60 -0.44 -11.79 1.00
CA LEU A 60 -0.50 -10.35 1.10
C LEU A 60 -1.78 -9.79 0.46
N GLU A 61 -2.12 -10.27 -0.74
CA GLU A 61 -3.32 -9.87 -1.46
C GLU A 61 -4.60 -10.18 -0.67
N ASN A 62 -4.79 -11.46 -0.29
CA ASN A 62 -5.97 -11.88 0.45
C ASN A 62 -6.07 -11.18 1.81
N GLY A 63 -4.95 -11.00 2.52
CA GLY A 63 -4.90 -10.29 3.79
C GLY A 63 -5.31 -8.82 3.65
N LEU A 64 -4.81 -8.13 2.63
CA LEU A 64 -5.15 -6.73 2.38
C LEU A 64 -6.63 -6.56 1.99
N CYS A 65 -7.16 -7.42 1.13
CA CYS A 65 -8.59 -7.44 0.81
C CYS A 65 -9.46 -7.67 2.05
N GLY A 66 -9.05 -8.60 2.92
CA GLY A 66 -9.70 -8.84 4.21
C GLY A 66 -9.72 -7.60 5.10
N LEU A 67 -8.58 -6.92 5.27
CA LEU A 67 -8.49 -5.69 6.06
C LEU A 67 -9.36 -4.56 5.49
N MET A 68 -9.34 -4.37 4.16
CA MET A 68 -10.11 -3.30 3.50
C MET A 68 -11.63 -3.55 3.51
N SER A 69 -12.06 -4.80 3.75
CA SER A 69 -13.47 -5.15 3.94
C SER A 69 -14.00 -4.83 5.34
N MET A 70 -13.12 -4.47 6.29
CA MET A 70 -13.54 -4.11 7.64
C MET A 70 -14.29 -2.78 7.64
N ASN A 71 -15.50 -2.79 8.20
CA ASN A 71 -16.24 -1.56 8.43
C ASN A 71 -15.87 -0.99 9.81
N PRO A 72 -15.65 0.34 9.93
CA PRO A 72 -15.47 0.98 11.23
C PRO A 72 -16.67 0.66 12.13
N GLN A 73 -16.44 -0.07 13.21
CA GLN A 73 -17.48 -0.32 14.19
C GLN A 73 -17.79 1.01 14.88
N LYS A 74 -19.03 1.51 14.76
CA LYS A 74 -19.51 2.57 15.64
C LYS A 74 -19.52 1.99 17.05
N ILE A 75 -18.58 2.42 17.89
CA ILE A 75 -18.67 2.21 19.32
C ILE A 75 -19.85 3.07 19.78
N SER A 76 -20.97 2.42 20.09
CA SER A 76 -22.20 3.04 20.60
C SER A 76 -22.04 3.47 22.05
#